data_AF-A0A521XYB9-F1
#
_entry.id   AF-A0A521XYB9-F1
#
_cell.length_a   1.000
_cell.length_b   1.000
_cell.length_c   1.000
_cell.angle_alpha   90.00
_cell.angle_beta   90.00
_cell.angle_gamma   90.00
#
_symmetry.space_group_name_H-M   'P 1'
#
loop_
_entity.id
_entity.type
_entity.pdbx_description
1 polymer ?
#
loop_
_entity_poly.entity_id
_entity_poly.type
_entity_poly.pdbx_seq_one_letter_code
_entity_poly.pdbx_strand_id
1 'polypeptide(L)'
;MTDQDYEDEWAAEAAEKERDLQRKSEPPPAISQDEFLAWRSPRTEPGGPARLDHPLWHWLVRTRHSAYAGNNAFGGPSPFQAGPMWCFDRFGMSETLLPDGRVVHIAGEHEDGYDPDFFIYNDVVVVAPDGAIAIHGYGREVFPPTDFHTATLVGDAIFIVGRLGYPEQRVVGATPVFRLDLDTMAIAPVATHGAAPGWIHGHAAALADDGRTILVSGGEIYRGSERSELENIDRWSLDVETGCWTRLSALDWQRWTMLRVDRKRNRIWDTRQELWRRDHGWPGQESHWRHDEAPDLEALEGLYRFK
;
A
#
# COMPACT_ATOMS: atom_id res chain seq x y z
N MET A 1 4.05 3.42 28.52
CA MET A 1 3.73 4.76 28.01
C MET A 1 3.58 5.68 29.19
N THR A 2 4.50 6.63 29.30
CA THR A 2 4.48 7.73 30.26
C THR A 2 3.67 8.91 29.68
N ASP A 3 3.21 9.85 30.50
CA ASP A 3 2.57 11.07 30.00
C ASP A 3 3.47 11.86 29.04
N GLN A 4 4.80 11.73 29.19
CA GLN A 4 5.79 12.32 28.31
C GLN A 4 5.83 11.65 26.92
N ASP A 5 5.62 10.33 26.85
CA ASP A 5 5.54 9.62 25.57
C ASP A 5 4.35 10.12 24.73
N TYR A 6 3.23 10.46 25.38
CA TYR A 6 2.04 11.02 24.73
C TYR A 6 2.24 12.48 24.29
N GLU A 7 2.92 13.30 25.09
CA GLU A 7 3.25 14.68 24.72
C GLU A 7 4.19 14.72 23.50
N ASP A 8 5.18 13.84 23.47
CA ASP A 8 6.13 13.72 22.35
C ASP A 8 5.44 13.24 21.06
N GLU A 9 4.53 12.26 21.16
CA GLU A 9 3.72 11.78 20.03
C GLU A 9 2.83 12.91 19.48
N TRP A 10 2.11 13.61 20.35
CA TRP A 10 1.27 14.75 19.96
C TRP A 10 2.07 15.88 19.31
N ALA A 11 3.26 16.19 19.83
CA ALA A 11 4.14 17.19 19.24
C ALA A 11 4.64 16.78 17.86
N ALA A 12 4.97 15.50 17.65
CA ALA A 12 5.36 14.97 16.35
C ALA A 12 4.21 15.02 15.33
N GLU A 13 2.99 14.65 15.74
CA GLU A 13 1.79 14.76 14.92
C GLU A 13 1.49 16.21 14.53
N ALA A 14 1.55 17.13 15.48
CA ALA A 14 1.34 18.55 15.23
C ALA A 14 2.39 19.12 14.26
N ALA A 15 3.65 18.74 14.41
CA ALA A 15 4.73 19.14 13.52
C ALA A 15 4.54 18.58 12.10
N GLU A 16 4.12 17.32 11.95
CA GLU A 16 3.84 16.75 10.63
C GLU A 16 2.63 17.43 9.98
N LYS A 17 1.59 17.72 10.75
CA LYS A 17 0.41 18.44 10.24
C LYS A 17 0.79 19.84 9.73
N GLU A 18 1.65 20.57 10.44
CA GLU A 18 2.12 21.87 9.98
C GLU A 18 2.97 21.75 8.71
N ARG A 19 3.87 20.76 8.64
CA ARG A 19 4.64 20.47 7.41
C ARG A 19 3.72 20.12 6.24
N ASP A 20 2.68 19.33 6.48
CA ASP A 20 1.69 18.98 5.46
C ASP A 20 0.92 20.19 4.94
N LEU A 21 0.46 21.05 5.85
CA LEU A 21 -0.19 22.33 5.49
C LEU A 21 0.75 23.22 4.67
N GLN A 22 2.02 23.30 5.08
CA GLN A 22 3.03 24.07 4.35
C GLN A 22 3.27 23.51 2.94
N ARG A 23 3.45 22.19 2.80
CA ARG A 23 3.60 21.54 1.48
C ARG A 23 2.37 21.81 0.60
N LYS A 24 1.16 21.60 1.12
CA LYS A 24 -0.10 21.77 0.37
C LYS A 24 -0.43 23.22 0.02
N SER A 25 0.24 24.19 0.64
CA SER A 25 0.11 25.62 0.33
C SER A 25 0.82 26.04 -0.97
N GLU A 26 1.72 25.20 -1.53
CA GLU A 26 2.38 25.49 -2.80
C GLU A 26 1.32 25.61 -3.92
N PRO A 27 1.27 26.74 -4.64
CA PRO A 27 0.26 26.96 -5.68
C PRO A 27 0.46 25.97 -6.85
N PRO A 28 -0.64 25.58 -7.53
CA PRO A 28 -0.54 24.73 -8.71
C PRO A 28 0.31 25.40 -9.81
N PRO A 29 1.04 24.62 -10.64
CA PRO A 29 1.81 25.16 -11.75
C PRO A 29 0.91 25.84 -12.78
N ALA A 30 1.43 26.88 -13.42
CA ALA A 30 0.73 27.59 -14.49
C ALA A 30 0.81 26.79 -15.82
N ILE A 31 -0.09 25.83 -15.97
CA ILE A 31 -0.28 25.01 -17.17
C ILE A 31 -1.65 25.26 -17.80
N SER A 32 -1.81 24.96 -19.09
CA SER A 32 -3.10 25.11 -19.77
C SER A 32 -4.09 24.01 -19.38
N GLN A 33 -5.39 24.23 -19.62
CA GLN A 33 -6.40 23.19 -19.38
C GLN A 33 -6.14 21.94 -20.22
N ASP A 34 -5.74 22.12 -21.49
CA ASP A 34 -5.45 21.01 -22.40
C ASP A 34 -4.23 20.21 -21.93
N GLU A 35 -3.21 20.89 -21.42
CA GLU A 35 -2.02 20.27 -20.85
C GLU A 35 -2.32 19.53 -19.55
N PHE A 36 -3.14 20.13 -18.67
CA PHE A 36 -3.66 19.45 -17.48
C PHE A 36 -4.40 18.16 -17.87
N LEU A 37 -5.36 18.24 -18.79
CA LEU A 37 -6.13 17.07 -19.24
C LEU A 37 -5.23 15.98 -19.86
N ALA A 38 -4.19 16.37 -20.58
CA ALA A 38 -3.23 15.43 -21.17
C ALA A 38 -2.35 14.72 -20.11
N TRP A 39 -2.08 15.35 -18.96
CA TRP A 39 -1.22 14.80 -17.91
C TRP A 39 -1.96 14.37 -16.64
N ARG A 40 -3.27 14.56 -16.58
CA ARG A 40 -4.09 14.23 -15.41
C ARG A 40 -4.00 12.76 -15.05
N SER A 41 -4.18 11.87 -16.01
CA SER A 41 -4.39 10.44 -15.74
C SER A 41 -3.07 9.68 -15.55
N PRO A 42 -3.06 8.61 -14.72
CA PRO A 42 -1.92 7.71 -14.64
C PRO A 42 -1.58 7.12 -16.01
N ARG A 43 -0.29 6.85 -16.23
CA ARG A 43 0.23 6.36 -17.50
C ARG A 43 0.77 4.94 -17.35
N THR A 44 0.58 4.14 -18.39
CA THR A 44 1.22 2.83 -18.52
C THR A 44 2.06 2.87 -19.78
N GLU A 45 3.34 2.61 -19.63
CA GLU A 45 4.30 2.63 -20.73
C GLU A 45 4.39 1.24 -21.38
N PRO A 46 4.71 1.10 -22.67
CA PRO A 46 4.84 -0.21 -23.31
C PRO A 46 6.11 -0.99 -22.90
N GLY A 47 6.94 -0.42 -22.02
CA GLY A 47 8.18 -0.99 -21.49
C GLY A 47 8.65 -0.13 -20.30
N GLY A 48 9.94 -0.08 -20.01
CA GLY A 48 10.44 0.82 -18.98
C GLY A 48 11.93 0.64 -18.73
N PRO A 49 12.61 1.65 -18.17
CA PRO A 49 12.02 2.88 -17.63
C PRO A 49 11.80 3.97 -18.70
N ALA A 50 10.64 4.63 -18.69
CA ALA A 50 10.40 5.85 -19.46
C ALA A 50 10.30 7.06 -18.53
N ARG A 51 10.87 8.21 -18.92
CA ARG A 51 10.79 9.43 -18.13
C ARG A 51 9.44 10.11 -18.30
N LEU A 52 8.75 10.38 -17.18
CA LEU A 52 7.42 10.96 -17.12
C LEU A 52 7.42 12.29 -16.33
N ASP A 53 8.44 13.11 -16.55
CA ASP A 53 8.58 14.39 -15.85
C ASP A 53 7.62 15.42 -16.41
N HIS A 54 6.82 16.01 -15.52
CA HIS A 54 5.88 17.08 -15.87
C HIS A 54 5.62 17.98 -14.67
N PRO A 55 5.47 19.32 -14.85
CA PRO A 55 5.22 20.25 -13.75
C PRO A 55 4.04 19.84 -12.86
N LEU A 56 2.96 19.32 -13.43
CA LEU A 56 1.80 18.83 -12.66
C LEU A 56 2.20 17.72 -11.67
N TRP A 57 2.90 16.69 -12.15
CA TRP A 57 3.26 15.55 -11.31
C TRP A 57 4.34 15.92 -10.30
N HIS A 58 5.31 16.76 -10.68
CA HIS A 58 6.30 17.30 -9.74
C HIS A 58 5.63 18.10 -8.61
N TRP A 59 4.62 18.92 -8.93
CA TRP A 59 3.83 19.63 -7.91
C TRP A 59 3.08 18.64 -7.00
N LEU A 60 2.45 17.61 -7.55
CA LEU A 60 1.77 16.58 -6.75
C LEU A 60 2.72 15.79 -5.84
N VAL A 61 3.95 15.50 -6.29
CA VAL A 61 4.99 14.88 -5.45
C VAL A 61 5.34 15.77 -4.26
N ARG A 62 5.59 17.08 -4.51
CA ARG A 62 5.97 18.02 -3.44
C ARG A 62 4.84 18.27 -2.45
N THR A 63 3.62 18.44 -2.96
CA THR A 63 2.46 18.82 -2.16
C THR A 63 1.76 17.66 -1.48
N ARG A 64 1.93 16.43 -2.00
CA ARG A 64 1.18 15.24 -1.58
C ARG A 64 -0.34 15.48 -1.60
N HIS A 65 -0.82 16.23 -2.58
CA HIS A 65 -2.26 16.32 -2.83
C HIS A 65 -2.78 14.97 -3.32
N SER A 66 -3.94 14.57 -2.81
CA SER A 66 -4.70 13.43 -3.32
C SER A 66 -5.16 13.66 -4.76
N ALA A 67 -5.61 12.59 -5.43
CA ALA A 67 -6.19 12.70 -6.77
C ALA A 67 -7.34 13.72 -6.81
N TYR A 68 -8.23 13.68 -5.81
CA TYR A 68 -9.34 14.62 -5.67
C TYR A 68 -8.89 16.08 -5.51
N ALA A 69 -7.97 16.35 -4.57
CA ALA A 69 -7.50 17.71 -4.29
C ALA A 69 -6.73 18.30 -5.49
N GLY A 70 -5.86 17.49 -6.10
CA GLY A 70 -5.14 17.85 -7.31
C GLY A 70 -6.09 18.15 -8.47
N ASN A 71 -7.12 17.32 -8.68
CA ASN A 71 -8.08 17.50 -9.77
C ASN A 71 -8.90 18.80 -9.59
N ASN A 72 -9.31 19.09 -8.36
CA ASN A 72 -10.07 20.29 -8.04
C ASN A 72 -9.27 21.58 -8.23
N ALA A 73 -7.95 21.55 -7.97
CA ALA A 73 -7.08 22.72 -8.17
C ALA A 73 -7.08 23.23 -9.63
N PHE A 74 -7.43 22.38 -10.59
CA PHE A 74 -7.53 22.69 -12.01
C PHE A 74 -8.97 22.67 -12.55
N GLY A 75 -9.98 22.56 -11.68
CA GLY A 75 -11.38 22.41 -12.10
C GLY A 75 -11.58 21.20 -13.03
N GLY A 76 -10.88 20.10 -12.74
CA GLY A 76 -10.83 18.92 -13.59
C GLY A 76 -12.17 18.17 -13.68
N PRO A 77 -12.28 17.25 -14.66
CA PRO A 77 -13.49 16.47 -14.87
C PRO A 77 -13.75 15.49 -13.71
N SER A 78 -14.98 14.97 -13.65
CA SER A 78 -15.33 13.92 -12.70
C SER A 78 -14.52 12.64 -12.96
N PRO A 79 -13.95 11.99 -11.93
CA PRO A 79 -13.21 10.74 -12.09
C PRO A 79 -14.10 9.59 -12.59
N PHE A 80 -15.41 9.63 -12.33
CA PHE A 80 -16.37 8.69 -12.92
C PHE A 80 -16.45 8.75 -14.45
N GLN A 81 -16.01 9.86 -15.06
CA GLN A 81 -16.03 10.06 -16.51
C GLN A 81 -14.64 9.98 -17.12
N ALA A 82 -13.64 10.58 -16.46
CA ALA A 82 -12.28 10.69 -16.97
C ALA A 82 -11.32 9.61 -16.45
N GLY A 83 -11.77 8.77 -15.52
CA GLY A 83 -10.93 7.82 -14.80
C GLY A 83 -10.09 8.50 -13.70
N PRO A 84 -9.20 7.75 -13.05
CA PRO A 84 -8.42 8.25 -11.94
C PRO A 84 -7.46 9.36 -12.36
N MET A 85 -7.19 10.30 -11.44
CA MET A 85 -6.07 11.23 -11.56
C MET A 85 -4.82 10.65 -10.92
N TRP A 86 -3.66 10.82 -11.56
CA TRP A 86 -2.37 10.46 -10.97
C TRP A 86 -2.13 11.31 -9.74
N CYS A 87 -1.70 10.70 -8.64
CA CYS A 87 -1.24 11.42 -7.45
C CYS A 87 -0.09 10.69 -6.77
N PHE A 88 0.47 11.34 -5.75
CA PHE A 88 1.58 10.82 -4.94
C PHE A 88 1.16 10.50 -3.50
N ASP A 89 -0.10 10.77 -3.14
CA ASP A 89 -0.68 10.42 -1.85
C ASP A 89 -1.16 8.95 -1.89
N ARG A 90 -0.29 8.03 -1.46
CA ARG A 90 -0.44 6.60 -1.72
C ARG A 90 -0.28 5.75 -0.47
N PHE A 91 -1.15 4.76 -0.33
CA PHE A 91 -0.99 3.64 0.59
C PHE A 91 -0.09 2.56 -0.03
N GLY A 92 0.59 1.77 0.81
CA GLY A 92 1.36 0.61 0.34
C GLY A 92 2.56 0.94 -0.58
N MET A 93 2.92 2.22 -0.73
CA MET A 93 4.13 2.68 -1.40
C MET A 93 5.33 2.43 -0.50
N SER A 94 6.46 1.99 -1.07
CA SER A 94 7.71 1.90 -0.32
C SER A 94 8.55 3.16 -0.48
N GLU A 95 9.38 3.44 0.52
CA GLU A 95 10.34 4.54 0.54
C GLU A 95 11.71 3.98 0.92
N THR A 96 12.75 4.32 0.16
CA THR A 96 14.12 3.88 0.42
C THR A 96 15.07 5.08 0.33
N LEU A 97 15.70 5.44 1.46
CA LEU A 97 16.76 6.44 1.51
C LEU A 97 18.09 5.84 1.02
N LEU A 98 18.69 6.48 0.02
CA LEU A 98 20.00 6.11 -0.51
C LEU A 98 21.14 6.80 0.24
N PRO A 99 22.38 6.26 0.21
CA PRO A 99 23.54 6.86 0.89
C PRO A 99 23.92 8.26 0.40
N ASP A 100 23.55 8.62 -0.84
CA ASP A 100 23.77 9.94 -1.41
C ASP A 100 22.66 10.95 -1.06
N GLY A 101 21.69 10.54 -0.24
CA GLY A 101 20.57 11.34 0.23
C GLY A 101 19.37 11.38 -0.71
N ARG A 102 19.43 10.73 -1.89
CA ARG A 102 18.23 10.53 -2.71
C ARG A 102 17.24 9.64 -1.97
N VAL A 103 15.95 9.89 -2.17
CA VAL A 103 14.86 9.03 -1.71
C VAL A 103 14.18 8.42 -2.92
N VAL A 104 14.05 7.09 -2.94
CA VAL A 104 13.36 6.35 -3.99
C VAL A 104 12.02 5.87 -3.44
N HIS A 105 10.95 6.28 -4.11
CA HIS A 105 9.58 5.84 -3.85
C HIS A 105 9.12 4.92 -4.96
N ILE A 106 8.51 3.80 -4.59
CA ILE A 106 8.11 2.77 -5.56
C ILE A 106 6.62 2.51 -5.39
N ALA A 107 5.88 2.73 -6.48
CA ALA A 107 4.51 2.27 -6.65
C ALA A 107 3.52 2.76 -5.57
N GLY A 108 2.70 1.87 -5.02
CA GLY A 108 1.61 2.15 -4.08
C GLY A 108 0.23 2.21 -4.74
N GLU A 109 -0.81 2.40 -3.94
CA GLU A 109 -2.19 2.59 -4.39
C GLU A 109 -2.80 3.87 -3.82
N HIS A 110 -3.81 4.39 -4.51
CA HIS A 110 -4.64 5.49 -4.01
C HIS A 110 -6.09 5.03 -3.91
N GLU A 111 -6.76 5.40 -2.82
CA GLU A 111 -8.15 5.07 -2.45
C GLU A 111 -8.47 3.57 -2.30
N ASP A 112 -9.74 3.28 -1.95
CA ASP A 112 -10.31 1.94 -1.96
C ASP A 112 -10.90 1.58 -3.33
N GLY A 113 -10.99 0.29 -3.67
CA GLY A 113 -11.45 -0.19 -4.98
C GLY A 113 -12.89 0.16 -5.42
N TYR A 114 -13.69 0.83 -4.59
CA TYR A 114 -15.02 1.36 -4.96
C TYR A 114 -14.98 2.86 -5.28
N ASP A 115 -13.87 3.55 -5.00
CA ASP A 115 -13.65 4.94 -5.35
C ASP A 115 -13.26 5.05 -6.84
N PRO A 116 -13.84 6.01 -7.60
CA PRO A 116 -13.49 6.21 -9.00
C PRO A 116 -12.04 6.68 -9.25
N ASP A 117 -11.37 7.24 -8.25
CA ASP A 117 -9.94 7.59 -8.31
C ASP A 117 -9.01 6.44 -7.89
N PHE A 118 -9.56 5.24 -7.60
CA PHE A 118 -8.77 4.07 -7.27
C PHE A 118 -7.77 3.71 -8.36
N PHE A 119 -6.49 3.63 -7.99
CA PHE A 119 -5.44 3.20 -8.89
C PHE A 119 -4.24 2.60 -8.16
N ILE A 120 -3.75 1.46 -8.64
CA ILE A 120 -2.49 0.86 -8.18
C ILE A 120 -1.41 1.26 -9.17
N TYR A 121 -0.40 1.95 -8.70
CA TYR A 121 0.69 2.51 -9.49
C TYR A 121 1.80 1.49 -9.71
N ASN A 122 2.62 1.72 -10.72
CA ASN A 122 3.86 0.97 -10.99
C ASN A 122 4.99 1.92 -11.43
N ASP A 123 4.93 3.18 -11.04
CA ASP A 123 5.99 4.15 -11.29
C ASP A 123 7.04 4.14 -10.16
N VAL A 124 8.22 4.67 -10.46
CA VAL A 124 9.29 4.95 -9.51
C VAL A 124 9.56 6.45 -9.51
N VAL A 125 9.51 7.06 -8.32
CA VAL A 125 9.80 8.48 -8.12
C VAL A 125 11.09 8.62 -7.33
N VAL A 126 12.06 9.33 -7.87
CA VAL A 126 13.31 9.67 -7.18
C VAL A 126 13.30 11.14 -6.82
N VAL A 127 13.49 11.44 -5.54
CA VAL A 127 13.62 12.80 -5.02
C VAL A 127 15.05 12.99 -4.54
N ALA A 128 15.76 13.96 -5.12
CA ALA A 128 17.12 14.29 -4.75
C ALA A 128 17.16 15.20 -3.50
N PRO A 129 18.32 15.30 -2.80
CA PRO A 129 18.47 16.16 -1.63
C PRO A 129 18.17 17.65 -1.88
N ASP A 130 18.36 18.11 -3.11
CA ASP A 130 18.07 19.48 -3.55
C ASP A 130 16.60 19.69 -3.98
N GLY A 131 15.78 18.65 -3.90
CA GLY A 131 14.37 18.66 -4.30
C GLY A 131 14.13 18.38 -5.79
N ALA A 132 15.15 18.05 -6.58
CA ALA A 132 14.95 17.62 -7.97
C ALA A 132 14.16 16.30 -8.00
N ILE A 133 13.18 16.23 -8.90
CA ILE A 133 12.26 15.09 -9.00
C ILE A 133 12.44 14.39 -10.35
N ALA A 134 12.42 13.07 -10.30
CA ALA A 134 12.57 12.18 -11.42
C ALA A 134 11.49 11.10 -11.38
N ILE A 135 10.60 11.07 -12.37
CA ILE A 135 9.51 10.09 -12.42
C ILE A 135 9.74 9.09 -13.57
N HIS A 136 9.68 7.80 -13.25
CA HIS A 136 9.90 6.69 -14.18
C HIS A 136 8.65 5.83 -14.29
N GLY A 137 8.08 5.73 -15.49
CA GLY A 137 6.98 4.84 -15.81
C GLY A 137 7.46 3.49 -16.34
N TYR A 138 6.65 2.46 -16.09
CA TYR A 138 6.92 1.09 -16.52
C TYR A 138 5.67 0.46 -17.14
N GLY A 139 5.89 -0.48 -18.05
CA GLY A 139 4.85 -1.35 -18.56
C GLY A 139 4.47 -2.42 -17.58
N ARG A 140 3.20 -2.80 -17.59
CA ARG A 140 2.63 -3.78 -16.68
C ARG A 140 3.31 -5.15 -16.76
N GLU A 141 3.87 -5.48 -17.92
CA GLU A 141 4.65 -6.72 -18.14
C GLU A 141 6.09 -6.64 -17.60
N VAL A 142 6.65 -5.44 -17.45
CA VAL A 142 7.98 -5.20 -16.88
C VAL A 142 7.89 -5.12 -15.37
N PHE A 143 6.98 -4.28 -14.89
CA PHE A 143 6.69 -4.09 -13.48
C PHE A 143 5.18 -3.89 -13.31
N PRO A 144 4.43 -4.89 -12.79
CA PRO A 144 2.99 -4.78 -12.63
C PRO A 144 2.63 -3.75 -11.53
N PRO A 145 1.40 -3.19 -11.55
CA PRO A 145 0.85 -2.36 -10.48
C PRO A 145 1.15 -2.93 -9.09
N THR A 146 1.82 -2.22 -8.19
CA THR A 146 2.39 -2.85 -6.98
C THR A 146 2.14 -2.01 -5.74
N ASP A 147 1.65 -2.63 -4.68
CA ASP A 147 1.24 -2.00 -3.41
C ASP A 147 1.45 -3.00 -2.26
N PHE A 148 1.63 -2.46 -1.06
CA PHE A 148 1.90 -3.21 0.18
C PHE A 148 3.07 -4.21 0.04
N HIS A 149 4.05 -3.84 -0.77
CA HIS A 149 5.30 -4.56 -0.93
C HIS A 149 6.35 -4.00 0.03
N THR A 150 7.50 -4.68 0.12
CA THR A 150 8.70 -4.12 0.76
C THR A 150 9.76 -3.84 -0.28
N ALA A 151 10.61 -2.84 -0.01
CA ALA A 151 11.74 -2.48 -0.85
C ALA A 151 12.99 -2.40 0.02
N THR A 152 14.03 -3.16 -0.32
CA THR A 152 15.27 -3.24 0.44
C THR A 152 16.46 -2.88 -0.44
N LEU A 153 17.24 -1.87 -0.04
CA LEU A 153 18.50 -1.52 -0.69
C LEU A 153 19.53 -2.63 -0.46
N VAL A 154 20.10 -3.16 -1.53
CA VAL A 154 21.20 -4.15 -1.51
C VAL A 154 22.23 -3.72 -2.56
N GLY A 155 23.37 -3.20 -2.09
CA GLY A 155 24.42 -2.71 -2.98
C GLY A 155 23.93 -1.54 -3.86
N ASP A 156 23.91 -1.77 -5.18
CA ASP A 156 23.52 -0.81 -6.22
C ASP A 156 22.07 -0.97 -6.70
N ALA A 157 21.26 -1.75 -5.98
CA ALA A 157 19.92 -2.08 -6.40
C ALA A 157 18.93 -2.08 -5.24
N ILE A 158 17.66 -1.92 -5.56
CA ILE A 158 16.55 -2.11 -4.62
C ILE A 158 15.83 -3.39 -5.00
N PHE A 159 15.67 -4.30 -4.04
CA PHE A 159 14.86 -5.50 -4.20
C PHE A 159 13.45 -5.26 -3.67
N ILE A 160 12.47 -5.49 -4.53
CA ILE A 160 11.04 -5.31 -4.29
C ILE A 160 10.45 -6.70 -4.04
N VAL A 161 9.91 -6.94 -2.85
CA VAL A 161 9.41 -8.26 -2.43
C VAL A 161 7.93 -8.19 -2.10
N GLY A 162 7.17 -9.16 -2.63
CA GLY A 162 5.72 -9.28 -2.44
C GLY A 162 4.93 -8.14 -3.07
N ARG A 163 3.60 -8.23 -2.97
CA ARG A 163 2.62 -7.20 -3.37
C ARG A 163 1.19 -7.73 -3.17
N LEU A 164 0.23 -6.83 -2.94
CA LEU A 164 -1.19 -7.20 -2.96
C LEU A 164 -1.71 -7.27 -4.40
N GLY A 165 -1.67 -6.14 -5.09
CA GLY A 165 -1.97 -5.99 -6.50
C GLY A 165 -3.44 -6.14 -6.86
N TYR A 166 -3.74 -5.92 -8.15
CA TYR A 166 -5.07 -6.20 -8.68
C TYR A 166 -5.42 -7.70 -8.54
N PRO A 167 -6.68 -8.05 -8.21
CA PRO A 167 -7.09 -9.42 -7.95
C PRO A 167 -6.74 -10.42 -9.05
N GLU A 168 -6.87 -10.03 -10.31
CA GLU A 168 -6.59 -10.86 -11.49
C GLU A 168 -5.10 -11.20 -11.66
N GLN A 169 -4.21 -10.49 -10.97
CA GLN A 169 -2.76 -10.71 -11.05
C GLN A 169 -2.24 -11.61 -9.93
N ARG A 170 -3.07 -11.98 -8.95
CA ARG A 170 -2.65 -12.72 -7.76
C ARG A 170 -2.47 -14.19 -8.05
N VAL A 171 -1.30 -14.75 -7.74
CA VAL A 171 -0.96 -16.14 -8.01
C VAL A 171 -0.68 -16.88 -6.70
N VAL A 172 -1.55 -17.83 -6.35
CA VAL A 172 -1.41 -18.62 -5.12
C VAL A 172 -0.07 -19.36 -5.09
N GLY A 173 0.66 -19.22 -3.99
CA GLY A 173 1.94 -19.90 -3.75
C GLY A 173 3.15 -19.26 -4.42
N ALA A 174 2.99 -18.22 -5.24
CA ALA A 174 4.10 -17.46 -5.81
C ALA A 174 4.43 -16.23 -4.96
N THR A 175 5.71 -15.89 -4.82
CA THR A 175 6.16 -14.64 -4.20
C THR A 175 6.86 -13.78 -5.26
N PRO A 176 6.23 -12.70 -5.75
CA PRO A 176 6.89 -11.79 -6.69
C PRO A 176 8.13 -11.16 -6.08
N VAL A 177 9.23 -11.15 -6.84
CA VAL A 177 10.46 -10.45 -6.48
C VAL A 177 10.98 -9.72 -7.73
N PHE A 178 11.32 -8.46 -7.57
CA PHE A 178 11.91 -7.65 -8.63
C PHE A 178 13.20 -6.99 -8.14
N ARG A 179 14.11 -6.70 -9.06
CA ARG A 179 15.32 -5.89 -8.84
C ARG A 179 15.17 -4.59 -9.64
N LEU A 180 15.23 -3.46 -8.93
CA LEU A 180 15.39 -2.12 -9.51
C LEU A 180 16.88 -1.78 -9.50
N ASP A 181 17.44 -1.54 -10.68
CA ASP A 181 18.80 -1.10 -10.89
C ASP A 181 18.93 0.42 -10.67
N LEU A 182 19.82 0.88 -9.77
CA LEU A 182 19.86 2.31 -9.38
C LEU A 182 20.54 3.26 -10.39
N ASP A 183 21.29 2.70 -11.33
CA ASP A 183 21.96 3.50 -12.37
C ASP A 183 21.05 3.70 -13.58
N THR A 184 20.35 2.64 -13.99
CA THR A 184 19.52 2.65 -15.19
C THR A 184 18.04 2.88 -14.90
N MET A 185 17.61 2.69 -13.64
CA MET A 185 16.22 2.59 -13.23
C MET A 185 15.48 1.41 -13.89
N ALA A 186 16.18 0.43 -14.46
CA ALA A 186 15.53 -0.75 -15.03
C ALA A 186 14.99 -1.65 -13.93
N ILE A 187 13.79 -2.19 -14.14
CA ILE A 187 13.20 -3.21 -13.27
C ILE A 187 13.18 -4.54 -14.01
N ALA A 188 13.61 -5.61 -13.34
CA ALA A 188 13.53 -6.96 -13.86
C ALA A 188 13.03 -7.94 -12.78
N PRO A 189 12.26 -8.98 -13.14
CA PRO A 189 11.89 -10.02 -12.20
C PRO A 189 13.13 -10.82 -11.79
N VAL A 190 13.17 -11.24 -10.52
CA VAL A 190 14.20 -12.13 -9.99
C VAL A 190 13.64 -13.55 -10.00
N ALA A 191 14.34 -14.46 -10.67
CA ALA A 191 13.99 -15.87 -10.63
C ALA A 191 14.21 -16.39 -9.20
N THR A 192 13.17 -16.94 -8.59
CA THR A 192 13.25 -17.47 -7.22
C THR A 192 12.87 -18.94 -7.16
N HIS A 193 13.38 -19.62 -6.15
CA HIS A 193 13.12 -21.03 -5.89
C HIS A 193 13.20 -21.33 -4.39
N GLY A 194 12.94 -22.57 -3.98
CA GLY A 194 12.97 -22.96 -2.57
C GLY A 194 11.63 -22.75 -1.86
N ALA A 195 11.67 -22.59 -0.53
CA ALA A 195 10.48 -22.49 0.30
C ALA A 195 10.08 -21.03 0.48
N ALA A 196 9.23 -20.51 -0.40
CA ALA A 196 8.74 -19.13 -0.37
C ALA A 196 7.47 -18.98 0.50
N PRO A 197 7.18 -17.77 1.03
CA PRO A 197 5.98 -17.51 1.84
C PRO A 197 4.65 -17.59 1.05
N GLY A 198 4.71 -17.50 -0.27
CA GLY A 198 3.53 -17.37 -1.13
C GLY A 198 3.22 -15.91 -1.48
N TRP A 199 1.98 -15.62 -1.89
CA TRP A 199 1.59 -14.30 -2.37
C TRP A 199 1.38 -13.35 -1.20
N ILE A 200 2.49 -12.82 -0.70
CA ILE A 200 2.57 -12.05 0.54
C ILE A 200 2.52 -10.54 0.28
N HIS A 201 1.84 -9.81 1.16
CA HIS A 201 1.76 -8.35 1.18
C HIS A 201 1.63 -7.84 2.62
N GLY A 202 1.85 -6.54 2.83
CA GLY A 202 1.79 -5.90 4.15
C GLY A 202 2.81 -6.45 5.16
N HIS A 203 3.88 -7.08 4.66
CA HIS A 203 4.93 -7.69 5.48
C HIS A 203 6.05 -6.69 5.77
N ALA A 204 6.94 -7.06 6.70
CA ALA A 204 8.20 -6.37 6.94
C ALA A 204 9.35 -7.13 6.27
N ALA A 205 10.34 -6.37 5.79
CA ALA A 205 11.58 -6.91 5.29
C ALA A 205 12.79 -6.09 5.76
N ALA A 206 13.92 -6.76 5.95
CA ALA A 206 15.18 -6.12 6.32
C ALA A 206 16.37 -6.87 5.72
N LEU A 207 17.41 -6.13 5.32
CA LEU A 207 18.69 -6.71 4.92
C LEU A 207 19.41 -7.27 6.16
N ALA A 208 19.91 -8.49 6.05
CA ALA A 208 20.76 -9.10 7.06
C ALA A 208 22.20 -8.57 6.99
N ASP A 209 22.98 -8.80 8.05
CA ASP A 209 24.36 -8.32 8.17
C ASP A 209 25.32 -8.86 7.10
N ASP A 210 24.93 -9.93 6.40
CA ASP A 210 25.71 -10.50 5.29
C ASP A 210 25.63 -9.67 3.99
N GLY A 211 24.79 -8.63 3.96
CA GLY A 211 24.67 -7.71 2.84
C GLY A 211 23.99 -8.29 1.61
N ARG A 212 23.40 -9.49 1.68
CA ARG A 212 22.75 -10.16 0.53
C ARG A 212 21.46 -10.91 0.88
N THR A 213 21.20 -11.19 2.14
CA THR A 213 20.01 -11.93 2.57
C THR A 213 18.93 -10.95 3.03
N ILE A 214 17.74 -11.02 2.42
CA ILE A 214 16.56 -10.27 2.88
C ILE A 214 15.74 -11.16 3.80
N LEU A 215 15.54 -10.71 5.03
CA LEU A 215 14.69 -11.36 6.03
C LEU A 215 13.25 -10.84 5.89
N VAL A 216 12.26 -11.72 5.83
CA VAL A 216 10.84 -11.38 5.67
C VAL A 216 10.02 -11.95 6.82
N SER A 217 9.10 -11.15 7.36
CA SER A 217 8.21 -11.56 8.46
C SER A 217 6.92 -10.74 8.51
N GLY A 218 5.89 -11.28 9.16
CA GLY A 218 4.59 -10.62 9.26
C GLY A 218 3.88 -10.53 7.90
N GLY A 219 2.81 -9.75 7.85
CA GLY A 219 1.98 -9.56 6.66
C GLY A 219 0.95 -10.67 6.44
N GLU A 220 0.26 -10.59 5.32
CA GLU A 220 -0.81 -11.50 4.93
C GLU A 220 -0.46 -12.24 3.64
N ILE A 221 -0.92 -13.49 3.52
CA ILE A 221 -0.71 -14.36 2.38
C ILE A 221 -2.06 -14.62 1.71
N TYR A 222 -2.15 -14.27 0.43
CA TYR A 222 -3.30 -14.59 -0.40
C TYR A 222 -3.36 -16.09 -0.71
N ARG A 223 -4.55 -16.68 -0.51
CA ARG A 223 -4.81 -18.13 -0.67
C ARG A 223 -5.84 -18.48 -1.74
N GLY A 224 -6.21 -17.52 -2.58
CA GLY A 224 -7.32 -17.64 -3.53
C GLY A 224 -8.56 -16.87 -3.07
N SER A 225 -9.38 -16.43 -4.02
CA SER A 225 -10.54 -15.56 -3.79
C SER A 225 -11.63 -16.17 -2.91
N GLU A 226 -11.70 -17.49 -2.80
CA GLU A 226 -12.68 -18.22 -1.98
C GLU A 226 -12.23 -18.42 -0.53
N ARG A 227 -11.00 -18.02 -0.19
CA ARG A 227 -10.39 -18.23 1.12
C ARG A 227 -10.03 -16.90 1.74
N SER A 228 -10.19 -16.81 3.05
CA SER A 228 -9.62 -15.69 3.80
C SER A 228 -8.11 -15.67 3.66
N GLU A 229 -7.56 -14.47 3.69
CA GLU A 229 -6.12 -14.27 3.77
C GLU A 229 -5.54 -14.95 5.01
N LEU A 230 -4.26 -15.25 4.95
CA LEU A 230 -3.56 -15.94 6.03
C LEU A 230 -2.48 -15.04 6.59
N GLU A 231 -2.59 -14.70 7.87
CA GLU A 231 -1.50 -14.05 8.59
C GLU A 231 -0.21 -14.90 8.51
N ASN A 232 0.88 -14.29 8.09
CA ASN A 232 2.20 -14.90 8.08
C ASN A 232 2.84 -14.74 9.46
N ILE A 233 2.80 -15.82 10.25
CA ILE A 233 3.46 -15.90 11.56
C ILE A 233 4.91 -16.37 11.48
N ASP A 234 5.39 -16.75 10.29
CA ASP A 234 6.72 -17.30 10.10
C ASP A 234 7.71 -16.28 9.54
N ARG A 235 8.99 -16.59 9.76
CA ARG A 235 10.12 -15.84 9.22
C ARG A 235 10.71 -16.58 8.04
N TRP A 236 11.12 -15.82 7.04
CA TRP A 236 11.67 -16.30 5.79
C TRP A 236 12.95 -15.53 5.47
N SER A 237 13.82 -16.11 4.65
CA SER A 237 14.97 -15.43 4.07
C SER A 237 15.03 -15.64 2.57
N LEU A 238 15.38 -14.59 1.84
CA LEU A 238 15.70 -14.62 0.42
C LEU A 238 17.18 -14.26 0.24
N ASP A 239 17.97 -15.19 -0.27
CA ASP A 239 19.32 -14.89 -0.78
C ASP A 239 19.18 -14.30 -2.19
N VAL A 240 19.52 -13.01 -2.35
CA VAL A 240 19.24 -12.29 -3.61
C VAL A 240 20.19 -12.61 -4.75
N GLU A 241 21.35 -13.22 -4.46
CA GLU A 241 22.30 -13.65 -5.49
C GLU A 241 21.84 -14.95 -6.16
N THR A 242 21.30 -15.87 -5.35
CA THR A 242 20.85 -17.18 -5.82
C THR A 242 19.35 -17.23 -6.12
N GLY A 243 18.56 -16.32 -5.56
CA GLY A 243 17.09 -16.36 -5.58
C GLY A 243 16.49 -17.44 -4.68
N CYS A 244 17.27 -18.01 -3.76
CA CYS A 244 16.83 -19.11 -2.90
C CYS A 244 16.05 -18.59 -1.69
N TRP A 245 14.81 -19.04 -1.54
CA TRP A 245 14.00 -18.86 -0.36
C TRP A 245 14.22 -19.98 0.66
N THR A 246 14.39 -19.60 1.92
CA THR A 246 14.42 -20.52 3.07
C THR A 246 13.41 -20.10 4.12
N ARG A 247 12.65 -21.07 4.64
CA ARG A 247 11.78 -20.87 5.79
C ARG A 247 12.61 -21.00 7.07
N LEU A 248 12.67 -19.94 7.87
CA LEU A 248 13.48 -19.87 9.08
C LEU A 248 12.73 -20.34 10.34
N SER A 249 11.40 -20.22 10.35
CA SER A 249 10.56 -20.75 11.42
C SER A 249 9.41 -21.59 10.90
N ALA A 250 8.98 -22.56 11.69
CA ALA A 250 7.78 -23.35 11.43
C ALA A 250 6.93 -23.38 12.70
N LEU A 251 6.23 -22.27 12.98
CA LEU A 251 5.37 -22.18 14.14
C LEU A 251 4.08 -22.99 13.90
N ASP A 252 3.82 -23.96 14.78
CA ASP A 252 2.64 -24.81 14.72
C ASP A 252 1.49 -24.21 15.53
N TRP A 253 0.92 -23.13 15.02
CA TRP A 253 -0.24 -22.47 15.64
C TRP A 253 -1.52 -22.95 14.99
N GLN A 254 -2.51 -23.31 15.80
CA GLN A 254 -3.84 -23.60 15.32
C GLN A 254 -4.53 -22.31 14.87
N ARG A 255 -5.07 -22.30 13.65
CA ARG A 255 -5.71 -21.13 13.04
C ARG A 255 -7.16 -21.45 12.69
N TRP A 256 -8.04 -20.51 12.98
CA TRP A 256 -9.48 -20.66 12.77
C TRP A 256 -9.98 -19.54 11.86
N THR A 257 -10.83 -19.88 10.89
CA THR A 257 -11.58 -18.90 10.10
C THR A 257 -13.06 -19.09 10.36
N MET A 258 -13.74 -18.02 10.79
CA MET A 258 -15.18 -18.03 11.01
C MET A 258 -15.92 -17.49 9.78
N LEU A 259 -16.74 -18.35 9.17
CA LEU A 259 -17.53 -18.02 8.00
C LEU A 259 -19.01 -18.26 8.30
N ARG A 260 -19.87 -17.35 7.82
CA ARG A 260 -21.30 -17.60 7.80
C ARG A 260 -21.62 -18.75 6.84
N VAL A 261 -22.65 -19.52 7.18
CA VAL A 261 -23.16 -20.61 6.33
C VAL A 261 -23.56 -20.10 4.94
N ASP A 262 -24.11 -18.89 4.86
CA ASP A 262 -24.52 -18.25 3.61
C ASP A 262 -23.38 -17.52 2.87
N ARG A 263 -22.13 -17.60 3.38
CA ARG A 263 -20.93 -16.94 2.84
C ARG A 263 -21.02 -15.42 2.72
N LYS A 264 -22.01 -14.77 3.33
CA LYS A 264 -22.08 -13.31 3.42
C LYS A 264 -21.07 -12.79 4.46
N ARG A 265 -20.86 -11.47 4.47
CA ARG A 265 -20.02 -10.80 5.48
C ARG A 265 -20.54 -11.10 6.90
N ASN A 266 -19.62 -11.38 7.82
CA ASN A 266 -19.94 -11.48 9.24
C ASN A 266 -20.50 -10.14 9.74
N ARG A 267 -21.57 -10.17 10.53
CA ARG A 267 -22.24 -8.96 11.06
C ARG A 267 -21.72 -8.54 12.44
N ILE A 268 -20.47 -8.90 12.75
CA ILE A 268 -19.89 -8.67 14.08
C ILE A 268 -19.82 -7.17 14.36
N TRP A 269 -19.45 -6.36 13.36
CA TRP A 269 -19.41 -4.91 13.51
C TRP A 269 -20.81 -4.34 13.77
N ASP A 270 -21.82 -4.70 12.96
CA ASP A 270 -23.21 -4.24 13.15
C ASP A 270 -23.72 -4.61 14.55
N THR A 271 -23.43 -5.84 14.99
CA THR A 271 -23.81 -6.34 16.32
C THR A 271 -23.11 -5.55 17.43
N ARG A 272 -21.83 -5.19 17.26
CA ARG A 272 -21.09 -4.35 18.21
C ARG A 272 -21.64 -2.92 18.27
N GLN A 273 -22.04 -2.34 17.14
CA GLN A 273 -22.66 -1.01 17.11
C GLN A 273 -24.00 -1.01 17.84
N GLU A 274 -24.80 -2.08 17.72
CA GLU A 274 -26.04 -2.20 18.48
C GLU A 274 -25.81 -2.40 19.98
N LEU A 275 -24.81 -3.19 20.37
CA LEU A 275 -24.43 -3.31 21.78
C LEU A 275 -24.05 -1.93 22.34
N TRP A 276 -23.19 -1.21 21.62
CA TRP A 276 -22.77 0.13 22.04
C TRP A 276 -23.95 1.10 22.14
N ARG A 277 -24.83 1.11 21.14
CA ARG A 277 -26.05 1.93 21.12
C ARG A 277 -26.98 1.58 22.27
N ARG A 278 -27.13 0.30 22.61
CA ARG A 278 -27.94 -0.13 23.76
C ARG A 278 -27.39 0.46 25.07
N ASP A 279 -26.07 0.46 25.21
CA ASP A 279 -25.40 0.83 26.45
C ASP A 279 -25.16 2.35 26.58
N HIS A 280 -25.09 3.09 25.46
CA HIS A 280 -24.72 4.51 25.42
C HIS A 280 -25.66 5.40 24.58
N GLY A 281 -26.79 4.88 24.13
CA GLY A 281 -27.62 5.55 23.14
C GLY A 281 -28.32 6.81 23.65
N TRP A 282 -28.54 7.76 22.75
CA TRP A 282 -29.30 8.99 23.02
C TRP A 282 -30.61 9.06 22.22
N PRO A 283 -31.60 9.87 22.65
CA PRO A 283 -32.86 10.01 21.94
C PRO A 283 -32.66 10.43 20.47
N GLY A 284 -33.28 9.70 19.55
CA GLY A 284 -33.18 9.95 18.11
C GLY A 284 -32.01 9.27 17.41
N GLN A 285 -31.14 8.55 18.12
CA GLN A 285 -30.08 7.78 17.49
C GLN A 285 -30.64 6.57 16.72
N GLU A 286 -30.35 6.52 15.43
CA GLU A 286 -30.72 5.41 14.55
C GLU A 286 -29.94 4.13 14.86
N SER A 287 -30.56 2.99 14.53
CA SER A 287 -29.92 1.68 14.58
C SER A 287 -29.03 1.48 13.35
N HIS A 288 -27.84 0.92 13.58
CA HIS A 288 -26.95 0.44 12.52
C HIS A 288 -27.38 -0.95 12.02
N TRP A 289 -28.22 -1.66 12.77
CA TRP A 289 -28.77 -2.93 12.37
C TRP A 289 -29.89 -2.78 11.33
N ARG A 290 -29.58 -3.17 10.09
CA ARG A 290 -30.48 -3.06 8.94
C ARG A 290 -31.00 -4.45 8.49
N HIS A 291 -31.25 -5.34 9.44
CA HIS A 291 -31.69 -6.71 9.15
C HIS A 291 -33.00 -7.06 9.87
N ASP A 292 -33.75 -8.01 9.30
CA ASP A 292 -35.10 -8.35 9.74
C ASP A 292 -35.11 -9.11 11.08
N GLU A 293 -34.08 -9.92 11.32
CA GLU A 293 -33.88 -10.62 12.60
C GLU A 293 -33.23 -9.71 13.65
N ALA A 294 -33.34 -10.03 14.94
CA ALA A 294 -32.66 -9.28 15.99
C ALA A 294 -31.14 -9.58 16.03
N PRO A 295 -30.28 -8.64 16.46
CA PRO A 295 -28.86 -8.91 16.71
C PRO A 295 -28.67 -9.89 17.87
N ASP A 296 -27.79 -10.88 17.69
CA ASP A 296 -27.44 -11.84 18.73
C ASP A 296 -26.30 -11.28 19.61
N LEU A 297 -26.68 -10.45 20.58
CA LEU A 297 -25.72 -9.80 21.49
C LEU A 297 -25.09 -10.81 22.47
N GLU A 298 -25.79 -11.90 22.81
CA GLU A 298 -25.25 -12.95 23.69
C GLU A 298 -24.13 -13.73 23.00
N ALA A 299 -24.30 -14.09 21.73
CA ALA A 299 -23.24 -14.70 20.95
C ALA A 299 -22.01 -13.79 20.83
N LEU A 300 -22.21 -12.47 20.66
CA LEU A 300 -21.11 -11.49 20.62
C LEU A 300 -20.34 -11.45 21.94
N GLU A 301 -21.02 -11.41 23.09
CA GLU A 301 -20.37 -11.50 24.41
C GLU A 301 -19.64 -12.84 24.59
N GLY A 302 -20.20 -13.92 24.04
CA GLY A 302 -19.61 -15.26 24.07
C GLY A 302 -18.27 -15.36 23.34
N LEU A 303 -18.04 -14.57 22.28
CA LEU A 303 -16.80 -14.60 21.49
C LEU A 303 -15.55 -14.26 22.31
N TYR A 304 -15.70 -13.50 23.40
CA TYR A 304 -14.58 -13.05 24.24
C TYR A 304 -14.38 -13.87 25.50
N ARG A 305 -15.26 -14.85 25.76
CA ARG A 305 -15.13 -15.76 26.89
C ARG A 305 -14.27 -16.95 26.45
N PHE A 306 -12.96 -16.84 26.65
CA PHE A 306 -12.10 -18.03 26.65
C PHE A 306 -12.59 -18.94 27.79
N LYS A 307 -13.10 -20.12 27.45
CA LYS A 307 -13.39 -21.20 28.40
C LYS A 307 -12.32 -22.27 28.28
#